data_AF-A0A523GTA9-F1
#
_entry.id   AF-A0A523GTA9-F1
#
_cell.length_a   1.000
_cell.length_b   1.000
_cell.length_c   1.000
_cell.angle_alpha   90.00
_cell.angle_beta   90.00
_cell.angle_gamma   90.00
#
_symmetry.space_group_name_H-M   'P 1'
#
loop_
_entity.id
_entity.type
_entity.pdbx_description
1 polymer ?
#
loop_
_entity_poly.entity_id
_entity_poly.type
_entity_poly.pdbx_seq_one_letter_code
_entity_poly.pdbx_strand_id
1 'polypeptide(L)'
;MGQKLKNDPMWQVEAHWTHDFTRHFFGSLDLLYRNGFQSEINGVNLGSDIEIGNLGFTLNFSVTDNVTIRTSFSSNVFGDSDIETSMIRLQFIYAWDRAIENIKKLGSE
;
A
#
# COMPACT_ATOMS: atom_id res chain seq x y z
N MET A 1 -12.41 33.72 14.36
CA MET A 1 -13.11 33.52 13.07
C MET A 1 -12.63 32.20 12.50
N GLY A 2 -13.52 31.26 12.18
CA GLY A 2 -13.15 29.94 11.64
C GLY A 2 -13.63 29.81 10.20
N GLN A 3 -12.78 29.30 9.32
CA GLN A 3 -13.18 28.90 7.96
C GLN A 3 -13.67 27.45 7.97
N LYS A 4 -14.65 27.12 7.13
CA LYS A 4 -15.19 25.76 7.00
C LYS A 4 -14.49 25.06 5.84
N LEU A 5 -13.65 24.07 6.16
CA LEU A 5 -13.05 23.15 5.21
C LEU A 5 -13.98 21.94 5.02
N LYS A 6 -14.21 21.54 3.77
CA LYS A 6 -14.85 20.28 3.40
C LYS A 6 -14.05 19.62 2.29
N ASN A 7 -14.09 18.30 2.21
CA ASN A 7 -13.52 17.55 1.12
C ASN A 7 -14.57 16.59 0.57
N ASP A 8 -14.57 16.42 -0.75
CA ASP A 8 -15.37 15.40 -1.41
C ASP A 8 -14.87 13.99 -1.06
N PRO A 9 -15.74 12.96 -1.15
CA PRO A 9 -15.31 11.59 -0.92
C PRO A 9 -14.21 11.18 -1.89
N MET A 10 -13.31 10.32 -1.43
CA MET A 10 -12.30 9.67 -2.26
C MET A 10 -12.68 8.20 -2.45
N TRP A 11 -12.66 7.76 -3.70
CA TRP A 11 -12.84 6.36 -4.06
C TRP A 11 -11.48 5.74 -4.37
N GLN A 12 -11.32 4.48 -3.97
CA GLN A 12 -10.08 3.75 -4.12
C GLN A 12 -10.34 2.32 -4.56
N VAL A 13 -9.62 1.87 -5.58
CA VAL A 13 -9.64 0.50 -6.07
C VAL A 13 -8.22 -0.05 -6.04
N GLU A 14 -8.06 -1.19 -5.40
CA GLU A 14 -6.79 -1.88 -5.26
C GLU A 14 -6.86 -3.27 -5.88
N ALA A 15 -5.77 -3.68 -6.54
CA ALA A 15 -5.58 -5.05 -6.99
C ALA A 15 -4.16 -5.50 -6.64
N HIS A 16 -4.06 -6.67 -6.01
CA HIS A 16 -2.81 -7.29 -5.63
C HIS A 16 -2.71 -8.67 -6.28
N TRP A 17 -1.79 -8.82 -7.24
CA TRP A 17 -1.48 -10.12 -7.80
C TRP A 17 -0.21 -10.65 -7.14
N THR A 18 -0.37 -11.65 -6.28
CA THR A 18 0.73 -12.22 -5.48
C THR A 18 1.10 -13.62 -5.96
N HIS A 19 2.39 -13.93 -5.92
CA HIS A 19 2.91 -15.26 -6.21
C HIS A 19 4.02 -15.65 -5.23
N ASP A 20 3.92 -16.87 -4.70
CA ASP A 20 4.93 -17.48 -3.85
C ASP A 20 6.00 -18.16 -4.73
N PHE A 21 7.20 -17.57 -4.79
CA PHE A 21 8.32 -18.15 -5.53
C PHE A 21 9.02 -19.25 -4.74
N THR A 22 9.09 -19.10 -3.41
CA THR A 22 9.61 -20.12 -2.48
C THR A 22 8.82 -20.09 -1.18
N ARG A 23 9.05 -21.06 -0.28
CA ARG A 23 8.46 -21.07 1.07
C ARG A 23 8.78 -19.83 1.91
N HIS A 24 9.84 -19.10 1.57
CA HIS A 24 10.30 -17.92 2.32
C HIS A 24 10.21 -16.62 1.53
N PHE A 25 9.73 -16.68 0.27
CA PHE A 25 9.78 -15.53 -0.62
C PHE A 25 8.57 -15.48 -1.53
N PHE A 26 7.85 -14.36 -1.45
CA PHE A 26 6.80 -14.02 -2.38
C PHE A 26 7.06 -12.66 -3.00
N GLY A 27 6.50 -12.44 -4.19
CA GLY A 27 6.37 -11.12 -4.77
C GLY A 27 4.94 -10.83 -5.17
N SER A 28 4.60 -9.55 -5.28
CA SER A 28 3.34 -9.10 -5.86
C SER A 28 3.54 -7.97 -6.84
N LEU A 29 2.62 -7.89 -7.80
CA LEU A 29 2.36 -6.69 -8.60
C LEU A 29 1.12 -6.02 -8.01
N ASP A 30 1.24 -4.74 -7.71
CA ASP A 30 0.25 -3.96 -6.98
C ASP A 30 -0.27 -2.82 -7.86
N LEU A 31 -1.58 -2.70 -7.98
CA LEU A 31 -2.27 -1.60 -8.66
C LEU A 31 -3.14 -0.86 -7.67
N LEU A 32 -3.07 0.47 -7.71
CA LEU A 32 -3.89 1.36 -6.90
C LEU A 32 -4.44 2.48 -7.78
N TYR A 33 -5.75 2.60 -7.86
CA TYR A 33 -6.43 3.73 -8.49
C TYR A 33 -7.18 4.55 -7.45
N ARG A 34 -7.04 5.87 -7.48
CA ARG A 34 -7.71 6.82 -6.58
C ARG A 34 -8.36 7.93 -7.39
N ASN A 35 -9.59 8.28 -7.01
CA ASN A 35 -10.35 9.37 -7.64
C ASN A 35 -11.17 10.18 -6.61
N GLY A 36 -11.24 11.52 -6.78
CA GLY A 36 -12.06 12.44 -5.98
C GLY A 36 -11.24 13.35 -5.05
N PHE A 37 -11.77 13.65 -3.85
CA PHE A 37 -11.09 14.44 -2.81
C PHE A 37 -10.82 15.92 -3.12
N GLN A 38 -11.59 16.57 -4.01
CA GLN A 38 -11.55 18.03 -4.13
C GLN A 38 -11.89 18.71 -2.80
N SER A 39 -11.12 19.74 -2.46
CA SER A 39 -11.29 20.50 -1.21
C SER A 39 -12.12 21.78 -1.45
N GLU A 40 -12.95 22.17 -0.50
CA GLU A 40 -13.77 23.38 -0.51
C GLU A 40 -13.51 24.18 0.78
N ILE A 41 -13.18 25.47 0.65
CA ILE A 41 -13.10 26.41 1.78
C ILE A 41 -14.19 27.46 1.62
N ASN A 42 -15.12 27.51 2.58
CA ASN A 42 -16.24 28.46 2.61
C ASN A 42 -17.05 28.51 1.29
N GLY A 43 -17.25 27.37 0.62
CA GLY A 43 -17.97 27.30 -0.66
C GLY A 43 -17.12 27.50 -1.91
N VAL A 44 -15.81 27.76 -1.77
CA VAL A 44 -14.88 27.92 -2.90
C VAL A 44 -14.03 26.67 -3.05
N ASN A 45 -14.13 26.04 -4.22
CA ASN A 45 -13.33 24.85 -4.54
C ASN A 45 -11.86 25.21 -4.71
N LEU A 46 -10.99 24.35 -4.20
CA LEU A 46 -9.54 24.45 -4.24
C LEU A 46 -8.96 23.24 -4.96
N GLY A 47 -8.19 23.51 -6.01
CA GLY A 47 -7.58 22.46 -6.82
C GLY A 47 -8.61 21.66 -7.62
N SER A 48 -8.13 20.69 -8.38
CA SER A 48 -8.92 19.67 -9.05
C SER A 48 -9.12 18.45 -8.14
N ASP A 49 -10.08 17.59 -8.51
CA ASP A 49 -10.13 16.24 -7.98
C ASP A 49 -8.81 15.50 -8.25
N ILE A 50 -8.41 14.68 -7.29
CA ILE A 50 -7.32 13.72 -7.45
C ILE A 50 -7.81 12.67 -8.43
N GLU A 51 -7.01 12.35 -9.44
CA GLU A 51 -7.17 11.15 -10.25
C GLU A 51 -5.80 10.56 -10.49
N ILE A 52 -5.45 9.46 -9.82
CA ILE A 52 -4.09 8.91 -9.89
C ILE A 52 -4.15 7.39 -9.97
N GLY A 53 -3.43 6.85 -10.96
CA GLY A 53 -3.11 5.44 -11.06
C GLY A 53 -1.67 5.17 -10.65
N ASN A 54 -1.48 4.25 -9.70
CA ASN A 54 -0.19 3.75 -9.29
C ASN A 54 0.00 2.30 -9.71
N LEU A 55 1.21 1.98 -10.14
CA LEU A 55 1.69 0.61 -10.25
C LEU A 55 2.90 0.44 -9.33
N GLY A 56 2.99 -0.73 -8.73
CA GLY A 56 4.06 -1.07 -7.84
C GLY A 56 4.33 -2.56 -7.79
N PHE A 57 5.37 -2.91 -7.05
CA PHE A 57 5.65 -4.28 -6.70
C PHE A 57 6.03 -4.35 -5.23
N THR A 58 5.71 -5.48 -4.62
CA THR A 58 6.13 -5.81 -3.26
C THR A 58 6.95 -7.09 -3.29
N LEU A 59 8.07 -7.08 -2.58
CA LEU A 59 8.89 -8.25 -2.31
C LEU A 59 8.83 -8.53 -0.82
N ASN A 60 8.59 -9.78 -0.46
CA ASN A 60 8.53 -10.21 0.92
C ASN A 60 9.44 -11.41 1.14
N PHE A 61 10.38 -11.26 2.09
CA PHE A 61 11.33 -12.29 2.45
C PHE A 61 11.23 -12.62 3.94
N SER A 62 10.92 -13.86 4.26
CA SER A 62 10.92 -14.39 5.62
C SER A 62 12.33 -14.84 5.98
N VAL A 63 13.01 -14.06 6.83
CA VAL A 63 14.37 -14.34 7.31
C VAL A 63 14.35 -15.50 8.30
N THR A 64 13.36 -15.49 9.19
CA THR A 64 13.02 -16.57 10.12
C THR A 64 11.49 -16.73 10.14
N ASP A 65 10.97 -17.63 10.96
CA ASP A 65 9.52 -17.83 11.08
C ASP A 65 8.80 -16.67 11.76
N ASN A 66 9.55 -15.83 12.49
CA ASN A 66 9.05 -14.67 13.22
C ASN A 66 9.60 -13.34 12.72
N VAL A 67 10.51 -13.33 11.73
CA VAL A 67 11.11 -12.11 11.17
C VAL A 67 10.94 -12.09 9.67
N THR A 68 10.28 -11.04 9.18
CA THR A 68 10.07 -10.80 7.76
C THR A 68 10.55 -9.41 7.38
N ILE A 69 11.24 -9.32 6.26
CA ILE A 69 11.60 -8.07 5.60
C ILE A 69 10.70 -7.91 4.38
N ARG A 70 10.04 -6.75 4.26
CA ARG A 70 9.22 -6.41 3.11
C ARG A 70 9.72 -5.12 2.49
N THR A 71 9.95 -5.15 1.19
CA THR A 71 10.29 -3.97 0.40
C THR A 71 9.23 -3.78 -0.64
N SER A 72 8.73 -2.56 -0.80
CA SER A 72 7.85 -2.23 -1.91
C SER A 72 8.25 -0.94 -2.59
N PHE A 73 7.94 -0.86 -3.88
CA PHE A 73 8.06 0.34 -4.68
C PHE A 73 6.72 0.55 -5.39
N SER A 74 6.25 1.79 -5.44
CA SER A 74 5.12 2.18 -6.26
C SER A 74 5.39 3.53 -6.90
N SER A 75 4.84 3.77 -8.08
CA SER A 75 4.97 5.03 -8.81
C SER A 75 3.68 5.40 -9.53
N ASN A 76 3.47 6.69 -9.75
CA ASN A 76 2.39 7.20 -10.61
C ASN A 76 2.65 6.74 -12.05
N VAL A 77 1.63 6.18 -12.70
CA VAL A 77 1.72 5.71 -14.08
C VAL A 77 0.73 6.39 -15.02
N PHE A 78 -0.36 6.93 -14.48
CA PHE A 78 -1.34 7.73 -15.21
C PHE A 78 -2.13 8.61 -14.23
N GLY A 79 -2.85 9.59 -14.77
CA GLY A 79 -3.63 10.56 -13.99
C GLY A 79 -2.90 11.88 -13.80
N ASP A 80 -3.18 12.54 -12.68
CA ASP A 80 -2.70 13.85 -12.31
C ASP A 80 -1.17 13.89 -12.22
N SER A 81 -0.57 14.81 -12.97
CA SER A 81 0.87 15.05 -13.00
C SER A 81 1.36 16.00 -11.91
N ASP A 82 0.45 16.74 -11.27
CA ASP A 82 0.78 17.74 -10.27
C ASP A 82 1.03 17.09 -8.89
N ILE A 83 0.64 15.84 -8.72
CA ILE A 83 0.75 15.08 -7.48
C ILE A 83 1.67 13.87 -7.66
N GLU A 84 2.86 13.96 -7.07
CA GLU A 84 3.81 12.84 -7.00
C GLU A 84 3.52 11.97 -5.76
N THR A 85 3.26 10.68 -5.97
CA THR A 85 2.98 9.70 -4.90
C THR A 85 3.90 8.49 -4.96
N SER A 86 4.96 8.53 -5.76
CA SER A 86 5.96 7.48 -5.80
C SER A 86 6.58 7.26 -4.43
N MET A 87 6.67 6.01 -4.01
CA MET A 87 7.24 5.65 -2.72
C MET A 87 8.12 4.40 -2.84
N ILE A 88 9.21 4.40 -2.07
CA ILE A 88 9.92 3.19 -1.68
C ILE A 88 9.61 2.96 -0.21
N ARG A 89 9.24 1.74 0.14
CA ARG A 89 8.94 1.33 1.51
C ARG A 89 9.83 0.17 1.90
N LEU A 90 10.44 0.28 3.07
CA LEU A 90 11.13 -0.81 3.74
C LEU A 90 10.43 -1.08 5.08
N GLN A 91 10.05 -2.33 5.32
CA GLN A 91 9.36 -2.76 6.54
C GLN A 91 10.09 -3.93 7.18
N PHE A 92 10.21 -3.86 8.50
CA PHE A 92 10.66 -4.93 9.37
C PHE A 92 9.44 -5.40 10.17
N ILE A 93 9.09 -6.67 10.01
CA ILE A 93 7.91 -7.27 10.63
C ILE A 93 8.40 -8.34 11.59
N TYR A 94 8.03 -8.21 12.85
CA TYR A 94 8.31 -9.20 13.89
C TYR A 94 7.00 -9.77 14.44
N ALA A 95 6.82 -11.08 14.27
CA ALA A 95 5.66 -11.81 14.78
C ALA A 95 5.99 -12.40 16.16
N TRP A 96 5.39 -11.84 17.21
CA TRP A 96 5.68 -12.15 18.61
C TRP A 96 4.82 -13.27 19.19
N ASP A 97 3.79 -13.72 18.46
CA ASP A 97 2.86 -14.73 18.96
C ASP A 97 3.48 -16.13 18.95
N ARG A 98 3.32 -16.87 20.05
CA ARG A 98 3.85 -18.24 20.22
C ARG A 98 3.30 -19.23 19.18
N ALA A 99 2.09 -19.03 18.66
CA ALA A 99 1.54 -19.88 17.61
C ALA A 99 2.37 -19.79 16.32
N ILE A 100 2.94 -18.62 16.03
CA ILE A 100 3.78 -18.38 14.85
C ILE A 100 5.18 -18.98 15.05
N GLU A 101 5.74 -18.88 16.25
CA GLU A 101 7.02 -19.54 16.59
C GLU A 101 6.97 -21.07 16.47
N ASN A 102 5.78 -21.66 16.66
CA ASN A 102 5.58 -23.12 16.68
C ASN A 102 4.93 -23.67 15.40
N ILE A 103 4.61 -22.86 14.39
CA ILE A 103 3.92 -23.30 13.16
C ILE A 103 4.68 -24.45 12.44
N LYS A 104 6.01 -24.48 12.53
CA LYS A 104 6.82 -25.59 11.99
C LYS A 104 6.83 -26.86 12.84
N LYS A 105 6.52 -26.79 14.15
CA LYS A 105 6.41 -27.98 15.01
C LYS A 105 5.18 -28.83 14.68
N LEU A 106 4.19 -28.25 14.02
CA LEU A 106 2.96 -28.92 13.61
C LEU A 106 3.03 -29.51 12.19
N GLY A 107 4.10 -29.19 11.42
CA GLY A 107 4.31 -29.69 10.06
C GLY A 107 5.33 -30.84 9.97
N SER A 108 5.79 -31.37 11.11
CA SER A 108 6.62 -32.56 11.19
C SER A 108 5.78 -33.77 11.57
N GLU A 109 5.01 -34.28 10.61
CA GLU A 109 4.57 -35.67 10.47
C GLU A 109 4.72 -36.09 9.01
#